data_AF-A0A377BC29-F1
#
_entry.id   AF-A0A377BC29-F1
#
_cell.length_a   1.000
_cell.length_b   1.000
_cell.length_c   1.000
_cell.angle_alpha   90.00
_cell.angle_beta   90.00
_cell.angle_gamma   90.00
#
_symmetry.space_group_name_H-M   'P 1'
#
loop_
_entity.id
_entity.type
_entity.pdbx_description
1 polymer ?
#
loop_
_entity_poly.entity_id
_entity_poly.type
_entity_poly.pdbx_seq_one_letter_code
_entity_poly.pdbx_strand_id
1 'polypeptide(L)'
;MDKQPDKLDVLMDWFLGDAKEILEAMKLMKAEQADMLQQLGELKSALELTADDSRAEIIGSLRDIQTAMKEENKARSDFLTRWQSLQHNNASTIVNRVVIMTAVCSIVGAAIGAALTLLILK
;
A
#
# COMPACT_ATOMS: atom_id res chain seq x y z
N MET A 1 -63.11 48.08 46.09
CA MET A 1 -63.37 47.00 45.12
C MET A 1 -62.32 47.14 44.05
N ASP A 2 -61.33 46.26 44.05
CA ASP A 2 -60.31 46.26 43.00
C ASP A 2 -60.99 46.06 41.65
N LYS A 3 -60.69 46.97 40.73
CA LYS A 3 -61.28 47.01 39.40
C LYS A 3 -60.82 45.74 38.68
N GLN A 4 -61.78 44.88 38.32
CA GLN A 4 -61.49 43.63 37.62
C GLN A 4 -60.68 43.96 36.35
N PRO A 5 -59.52 43.30 36.13
CA PRO A 5 -58.64 43.66 35.03
C PRO A 5 -59.35 43.50 33.70
N ASP A 6 -59.13 44.45 32.79
CA ASP A 6 -59.75 44.43 31.48
C ASP A 6 -59.24 43.21 30.69
N LYS A 7 -60.10 42.61 29.87
CA LYS A 7 -59.75 41.40 29.10
C LYS A 7 -58.57 41.64 28.16
N LEU A 8 -58.43 42.86 27.67
CA LEU A 8 -57.31 43.25 26.82
C LEU A 8 -55.98 43.28 27.59
N ASP A 9 -56.00 43.73 28.86
CA ASP A 9 -54.81 43.77 29.71
C ASP A 9 -54.30 42.35 30.04
N VAL A 10 -55.22 41.42 30.32
CA VAL A 10 -54.88 40.01 30.59
C VAL A 10 -54.29 39.33 29.35
N LEU A 11 -54.86 39.58 28.17
CA LEU A 11 -54.32 39.03 26.92
C LEU A 11 -52.94 39.62 26.61
N MET A 12 -52.77 40.92 26.80
CA MET A 12 -51.50 41.61 26.56
C MET A 12 -50.39 41.09 27.49
N ASP A 13 -50.69 40.86 28.77
CA ASP A 13 -49.73 40.29 29.72
C ASP A 13 -49.32 38.86 29.33
N TRP A 14 -50.28 38.03 28.89
CA TRP A 14 -49.99 36.69 28.39
C TRP A 14 -49.12 36.70 27.12
N PHE A 15 -49.45 37.55 26.13
CA PHE A 15 -48.65 37.70 24.92
C PHE A 15 -47.23 38.19 25.20
N LEU A 16 -47.06 39.11 26.14
CA LEU A 16 -45.74 39.62 26.53
C LEU A 16 -44.94 38.57 27.32
N GLY A 17 -45.62 37.75 28.13
CA GLY A 17 -45.05 36.57 28.78
C GLY A 17 -44.47 35.59 27.76
N ASP A 18 -45.30 35.13 26.82
CA ASP A 18 -44.88 34.21 25.75
C ASP A 18 -43.75 34.81 24.90
N ALA A 19 -43.85 36.09 24.53
CA ALA A 19 -42.81 36.77 23.76
C ALA A 19 -41.46 36.80 24.52
N LYS A 20 -41.49 36.96 25.84
CA LYS A 20 -40.30 36.95 26.68
C LYS A 20 -39.70 35.54 26.79
N GLU A 21 -40.52 34.51 26.98
CA GLU A 21 -40.07 33.12 27.03
C GLU A 21 -39.41 32.70 25.70
N ILE A 22 -40.03 33.05 24.57
CA ILE A 22 -39.48 32.79 23.23
C ILE A 22 -38.15 33.54 23.05
N LEU A 23 -38.05 34.78 23.52
CA LEU A 23 -36.81 35.55 23.45
C LEU A 23 -35.68 34.90 24.26
N GLU A 24 -35.98 34.43 25.47
CA GLU A 24 -35.03 33.73 26.34
C GLU A 24 -34.58 32.41 25.71
N ALA A 25 -35.52 31.63 25.15
CA ALA A 25 -35.22 30.40 24.42
C ALA A 25 -34.34 30.66 23.18
N MET A 26 -34.62 31.71 22.40
CA MET A 26 -33.79 32.08 21.25
C MET A 26 -32.38 32.51 21.65
N LYS A 27 -32.22 33.22 22.78
CA LYS A 27 -30.89 33.60 23.29
C LYS A 27 -30.08 32.38 23.70
N LEU A 28 -30.73 31.42 24.37
CA LEU A 28 -30.09 30.18 24.81
C LEU A 28 -29.68 29.34 23.60
N MET A 29 -30.59 29.17 22.64
CA MET A 29 -30.30 28.46 21.37
C MET A 29 -29.16 29.12 20.60
N LYS A 30 -29.08 30.45 20.56
CA LYS A 30 -27.98 31.17 19.91
C LYS A 30 -26.64 30.92 20.61
N ALA A 31 -26.64 30.84 21.94
CA ALA A 31 -25.44 30.53 22.71
C ALA A 31 -24.98 29.08 22.45
N GLU A 32 -25.90 28.11 22.47
CA GLU A 32 -25.60 26.71 22.14
C GLU A 32 -25.11 26.56 20.69
N GLN A 33 -25.71 27.28 19.74
CA GLN A 33 -25.27 27.28 18.35
C GLN A 33 -23.85 27.84 18.20
N ALA A 34 -23.50 28.89 18.94
CA ALA A 34 -22.15 29.46 18.94
C ALA A 34 -21.12 28.48 19.52
N ASP A 35 -21.46 27.81 20.63
CA ASP A 35 -20.62 26.79 21.24
C ASP A 35 -20.41 25.58 20.30
N MET A 36 -21.48 25.10 19.68
CA MET A 36 -21.41 24.00 18.70
C MET A 36 -20.56 24.36 17.48
N LEU A 37 -20.66 25.60 16.98
CA LEU A 37 -19.81 26.07 15.87
C LEU A 37 -18.34 26.14 16.27
N GLN A 38 -18.03 26.54 17.50
CA GLN A 38 -16.67 26.54 18.02
C GLN A 38 -16.12 25.11 18.10
N GLN A 39 -16.89 24.18 18.70
CA GLN A 39 -16.50 22.77 18.78
C GLN A 39 -16.29 22.15 17.40
N LEU A 40 -17.14 22.46 16.42
CA LEU A 40 -16.95 22.00 15.03
C LEU A 40 -15.68 22.56 14.39
N GLY A 41 -15.31 23.80 14.70
CA GLY A 41 -14.05 24.40 14.26
C GLY A 41 -12.84 23.66 14.84
N GLU A 42 -12.87 23.37 16.13
CA GLU A 42 -11.81 22.63 16.83
C GLU A 42 -11.69 21.19 16.30
N LEU A 43 -12.81 20.47 16.15
CA LEU A 43 -12.83 19.13 15.55
C LEU A 43 -12.31 19.13 14.12
N LYS A 44 -12.71 20.12 13.31
CA LYS A 44 -12.23 20.24 11.93
C LYS A 44 -10.71 20.42 11.90
N SER A 45 -10.16 21.29 12.75
CA SER A 45 -8.72 21.50 12.82
C SER A 45 -7.96 20.24 13.26
N ALA A 46 -8.47 19.52 14.26
CA ALA A 46 -7.90 18.26 14.71
C ALA A 46 -7.96 17.17 13.62
N LEU A 47 -9.05 17.13 12.86
CA LEU A 47 -9.21 16.21 11.74
C LEU A 47 -8.26 16.54 10.58
N GLU A 48 -8.07 17.82 10.25
CA GLU A 48 -7.11 18.26 9.24
C GLU A 48 -5.68 17.86 9.63
N LEU A 49 -5.29 18.07 10.89
CA LEU A 49 -3.98 17.63 11.41
C LEU A 49 -3.83 16.10 11.33
N THR A 50 -4.83 15.36 11.77
CA THR A 50 -4.80 13.88 11.71
C THR A 50 -4.72 13.37 10.27
N ALA A 51 -5.41 14.04 9.34
CA ALA A 51 -5.38 13.70 7.93
C ALA A 51 -4.01 13.99 7.30
N ASP A 52 -3.37 15.09 7.66
CA ASP A 52 -2.02 15.44 7.19
C ASP A 52 -0.96 14.48 7.75
N ASP A 53 -1.04 14.14 9.04
CA ASP A 53 -0.16 13.14 9.67
C ASP A 53 -0.32 11.77 8.99
N SER A 54 -1.56 11.33 8.78
CA SER A 54 -1.85 10.07 8.08
C SER A 54 -1.31 10.07 6.64
N ARG A 55 -1.41 11.20 5.92
CA ARG A 55 -0.84 11.35 4.58
C ARG A 55 0.68 11.24 4.61
N ALA A 56 1.33 11.88 5.57
CA ALA A 56 2.78 11.80 5.73
C ALA A 56 3.25 10.36 6.01
N GLU A 57 2.55 9.64 6.89
CA GLU A 57 2.84 8.24 7.22
C GLU A 57 2.65 7.30 6.01
N ILE A 58 1.57 7.48 5.24
CA ILE A 58 1.32 6.68 4.02
C ILE A 58 2.42 6.93 2.98
N ILE A 59 2.83 8.19 2.79
CA ILE A 59 3.91 8.53 1.86
C ILE A 59 5.24 7.92 2.33
N GLY A 60 5.52 7.94 3.64
CA GLY A 60 6.69 7.28 4.23
C GLY A 60 6.68 5.79 3.95
N SER A 61 5.58 5.11 4.31
CA SER A 61 5.40 3.67 4.10
C SER A 61 5.54 3.27 2.63
N LEU A 62 4.98 4.06 1.70
CA LEU A 62 5.12 3.80 0.26
C LEU A 62 6.57 3.91 -0.22
N ARG A 63 7.36 4.87 0.31
CA ARG A 63 8.78 4.99 -0.02
C ARG A 63 9.57 3.81 0.51
N ASP A 64 9.25 3.33 1.70
CA ASP A 64 9.93 2.17 2.30
C ASP A 64 9.64 0.90 1.50
N ILE A 65 8.37 0.68 1.12
CA ILE A 65 7.97 -0.44 0.24
C ILE A 65 8.70 -0.36 -1.11
N GLN A 66 8.77 0.83 -1.72
CA GLN A 66 9.45 1.00 -3.00
C GLN A 66 10.95 0.70 -2.89
N THR A 67 11.56 1.05 -1.76
CA THR A 67 12.98 0.78 -1.50
C THR A 67 13.22 -0.71 -1.30
N ALA A 68 12.42 -1.37 -0.47
CA ALA A 68 12.46 -2.81 -0.26
C ALA A 68 12.26 -3.59 -1.57
N MET A 69 11.30 -3.18 -2.41
CA MET A 69 11.05 -3.82 -3.71
C MET A 69 12.24 -3.66 -4.66
N LYS A 70 12.91 -2.49 -4.68
CA LYS A 70 14.12 -2.29 -5.49
C LYS A 70 15.26 -3.18 -5.02
N GLU A 71 15.46 -3.31 -3.71
CA GLU A 71 16.48 -4.18 -3.13
C GLU A 71 16.22 -5.65 -3.45
N GLU A 72 14.97 -6.11 -3.30
CA GLU A 72 14.58 -7.48 -3.65
C GLU A 72 14.80 -7.75 -5.15
N ASN A 73 14.38 -6.82 -6.01
CA ASN A 73 14.54 -6.97 -7.45
C ASN A 73 16.02 -7.01 -7.86
N LYS A 74 16.87 -6.23 -7.19
CA LYS A 74 18.33 -6.27 -7.37
C LYS A 74 18.92 -7.60 -6.88
N ALA A 75 18.52 -8.08 -5.70
CA ALA A 75 18.96 -9.38 -5.21
C ALA A 75 18.54 -10.52 -6.15
N ARG A 76 17.34 -10.44 -6.72
CA ARG A 76 16.84 -11.37 -7.73
C ARG A 76 17.63 -11.31 -9.03
N SER A 77 17.96 -10.11 -9.53
CA SER A 77 18.80 -9.98 -10.72
C SER A 77 20.22 -10.51 -10.49
N ASP A 78 20.79 -10.25 -9.32
CA ASP A 78 22.12 -10.74 -8.94
C ASP A 78 22.12 -12.27 -8.81
N PHE A 79 21.04 -12.86 -8.28
CA PHE A 79 20.87 -14.30 -8.23
C PHE A 79 20.76 -14.91 -9.64
N LEU A 80 19.90 -14.35 -10.50
CA LEU A 80 19.70 -14.87 -11.86
C LEU A 80 20.96 -14.79 -12.70
N THR A 81 21.72 -13.70 -12.61
CA THR A 81 23.00 -13.54 -13.32
C THR A 81 24.04 -14.55 -12.83
N ARG A 82 24.18 -14.74 -11.51
CA ARG A 82 25.04 -15.79 -10.94
C ARG A 82 24.62 -17.17 -11.41
N TRP A 83 23.33 -17.49 -11.37
CA TRP A 83 22.81 -18.78 -11.82
C TRP A 83 23.09 -19.02 -13.31
N GLN A 84 22.87 -18.01 -14.16
CA GLN A 84 23.17 -18.10 -15.60
C GLN A 84 24.68 -18.31 -15.85
N SER A 85 25.54 -17.64 -15.10
CA SER A 85 27.00 -17.83 -15.20
C SER A 85 27.43 -19.24 -14.80
N LEU A 86 26.85 -19.80 -13.73
CA LEU A 86 27.07 -21.17 -13.29
C LEU A 86 26.60 -22.19 -14.34
N GLN A 87 25.42 -21.97 -14.92
CA GLN A 87 24.90 -22.80 -16.01
C GLN A 87 25.82 -22.77 -17.23
N HIS A 88 26.27 -21.59 -17.66
CA HIS A 88 27.16 -21.46 -18.82
C HIS A 88 28.50 -22.17 -18.59
N ASN A 89 29.09 -21.98 -17.41
CA ASN A 89 30.36 -22.61 -17.04
C ASN A 89 30.22 -24.14 -16.92
N ASN A 90 29.15 -24.63 -16.28
CA ASN A 90 28.93 -26.06 -16.11
C ASN A 90 28.55 -26.74 -17.44
N ALA A 91 27.70 -26.11 -18.25
CA ALA A 91 27.32 -26.62 -19.56
C ALA A 91 28.53 -26.72 -20.49
N SER A 92 29.38 -25.69 -20.55
CA SER A 92 30.62 -25.74 -21.34
C SER A 92 31.57 -26.86 -20.88
N THR A 93 31.69 -27.06 -19.57
CA THR A 93 32.54 -28.12 -19.00
C THR A 93 32.01 -29.53 -19.32
N ILE A 94 30.69 -29.73 -19.21
CA ILE A 94 30.04 -31.00 -19.55
C ILE A 94 30.14 -31.28 -21.04
N VAL A 95 29.83 -30.29 -21.89
CA VAL A 95 29.92 -30.42 -23.35
C VAL A 95 31.35 -30.78 -23.76
N ASN A 96 32.36 -30.09 -23.22
CA ASN A 96 33.75 -30.36 -23.56
C ASN A 96 34.16 -31.80 -23.15
N ARG A 97 33.75 -32.27 -21.96
CA ARG A 97 34.00 -33.65 -21.54
C ARG A 97 33.31 -34.69 -22.43
N VAL A 98 32.06 -34.44 -22.82
CA VAL A 98 31.30 -35.35 -23.70
C VAL A 98 31.95 -35.41 -25.08
N VAL A 99 32.33 -34.27 -25.66
CA VAL A 99 33.02 -34.21 -26.96
C VAL A 99 34.35 -34.97 -26.92
N ILE A 100 35.15 -34.79 -25.87
CA ILE A 100 36.41 -35.53 -25.69
C ILE A 100 36.14 -37.04 -25.59
N MET A 101 35.15 -37.46 -24.80
CA MET A 101 34.79 -38.87 -24.64
C MET A 101 34.31 -39.49 -25.96
N THR A 102 33.48 -38.78 -26.73
CA THR A 102 33.02 -39.23 -28.04
C THR A 102 34.18 -39.36 -29.02
N ALA A 103 35.09 -38.39 -29.07
CA ALA A 103 36.26 -38.44 -29.94
C ALA A 103 37.16 -39.66 -29.63
N VAL A 104 37.41 -39.94 -28.34
CA VAL A 104 38.18 -41.11 -27.91
C VAL A 104 37.47 -42.41 -28.31
N CYS A 105 36.16 -42.52 -28.06
CA CYS A 105 35.39 -43.71 -28.43
C CYS A 105 35.36 -43.96 -29.95
N SER A 106 35.29 -42.90 -30.77
CA SER A 106 35.32 -43.04 -32.24
C SER A 106 36.68 -43.53 -32.75
N ILE A 107 37.78 -43.05 -32.17
CA ILE A 107 39.14 -43.50 -32.54
C ILE A 107 39.33 -44.98 -32.18
N VAL A 108 38.93 -45.37 -30.96
CA VAL A 108 39.05 -46.77 -30.49
C VAL A 108 38.14 -47.68 -31.32
N GLY A 109 36.90 -47.27 -31.58
CA GLY A 109 35.96 -48.03 -32.42
C GLY A 109 36.45 -48.19 -33.85
N ALA A 110 37.05 -47.16 -34.44
CA ALA A 110 37.63 -47.23 -35.78
C ALA A 110 38.84 -48.17 -35.84
N ALA A 111 39.71 -48.15 -34.82
CA ALA A 111 40.86 -49.05 -34.74
C ALA A 111 40.43 -50.52 -34.61
N ILE A 112 39.43 -50.82 -33.77
CA ILE A 112 38.89 -52.17 -33.61
C ILE A 112 38.17 -52.63 -34.88
N GLY A 113 37.37 -51.77 -35.49
CA GLY A 113 36.69 -52.06 -36.76
C GLY A 113 37.66 -52.36 -37.89
N ALA A 114 38.73 -51.57 -38.03
CA ALA A 114 39.79 -51.79 -39.02
C ALA A 114 40.58 -53.09 -38.77
N ALA A 115 40.83 -53.45 -37.51
CA ALA A 115 41.50 -54.70 -37.17
C ALA A 115 40.64 -55.93 -37.52
N LEU A 116 39.33 -55.86 -37.29
CA LEU A 116 38.37 -56.91 -37.64
C LEU A 116 38.23 -57.09 -39.16
N THR A 117 38.17 -56.00 -39.93
CA THR A 117 38.08 -56.10 -41.40
C THR A 117 39.35 -56.66 -42.02
N LEU A 118 40.53 -56.32 -41.48
CA LEU A 118 41.81 -56.90 -41.91
C LEU A 118 41.96 -58.39 -41.55
N LEU A 119 41.32 -58.87 -40.48
CA LEU A 119 41.28 -60.28 -40.12
C LEU A 119 40.33 -61.11 -40.99
N ILE A 120 39.24 -60.51 -41.48
CA ILE A 120 38.24 -61.18 -42.34
C ILE A 120 38.67 -61.21 -43.81
N LEU A 121 39.44 -60.22 -44.28
CA LEU A 121 39.96 -60.17 -45.66
C LEU A 121 41.23 -61.00 -45.88
N LYS A 122 41.74 -61.69 -44.87
CA LYS A 122 42.95 -62.51 -44.92
C LYS A 122 42.62 -63.99 -44.92
#